data_AF-A0A1G2YKQ9-F1
#
_entry.id   AF-A0A1G2YKQ9-F1
#
_cell.length_a   1.000
_cell.length_b   1.000
_cell.length_c   1.000
_cell.angle_alpha   90.00
_cell.angle_beta   90.00
_cell.angle_gamma   90.00
#
_symmetry.space_group_name_H-M   'P 1'
#
loop_
_entity.id
_entity.type
_entity.pdbx_description
1 polymer ?
#
loop_
_entity_poly.entity_id
_entity_poly.type
_entity_poly.pdbx_seq_one_letter_code
_entity_poly.pdbx_strand_id
1 'polypeptide(L)'
;MGRLVSKIILALAICALIAAGFRYYKHSREYKQPIVVYDLTWPDKGGNNQTLNRWRYFIDSKSHLPRKIEKYSKTNADTDYILKETLIITYPTDEEMSKLFKGLSSK
;
A
#
# COMPACT_ATOMS: atom_id res chain seq x y z
N MET A 1 19.58 -31.49 -39.29
CA MET A 1 20.09 -30.62 -38.22
C MET A 1 19.16 -29.44 -37.87
N GLY A 2 18.45 -28.80 -38.82
CA GLY A 2 17.67 -27.58 -38.53
C GLY A 2 16.52 -27.68 -37.52
N ARG A 3 15.86 -28.84 -37.40
CA ARG A 3 14.71 -29.03 -36.49
C ARG A 3 15.10 -29.06 -35.00
N LEU A 4 16.29 -29.55 -34.69
CA LEU A 4 16.82 -29.60 -33.33
C LEU A 4 17.29 -28.21 -32.87
N VAL A 5 17.98 -27.51 -33.77
CA VAL A 5 18.48 -26.14 -33.53
C VAL A 5 17.31 -25.17 -33.30
N SER A 6 16.24 -25.28 -34.08
CA SER A 6 15.02 -24.45 -33.90
C SER A 6 14.35 -24.65 -32.53
N LYS A 7 14.27 -25.90 -32.03
CA LYS A 7 13.72 -26.19 -30.69
C LYS A 7 14.59 -25.61 -29.57
N ILE A 8 15.90 -25.66 -29.72
CA ILE A 8 16.84 -25.09 -28.75
C ILE A 8 16.71 -23.56 -28.70
N ILE A 9 16.61 -22.91 -29.85
CA ILE A 9 16.41 -21.45 -29.93
C ILE A 9 15.08 -21.04 -29.27
N LEU A 10 14.01 -21.78 -29.54
CA LEU A 10 12.70 -21.52 -28.93
C LEU A 10 12.75 -21.69 -27.40
N ALA A 11 13.41 -22.73 -26.91
CA ALA A 11 13.57 -22.96 -25.47
C ALA A 11 14.36 -21.84 -24.79
N LEU A 12 15.45 -21.36 -25.41
CA LEU A 12 16.24 -20.25 -24.89
C LEU A 12 15.46 -18.93 -24.87
N ALA A 13 14.66 -18.66 -25.90
CA ALA A 13 13.79 -17.47 -25.94
C ALA A 13 12.74 -17.48 -24.82
N ILE A 14 12.12 -18.63 -24.56
CA ILE A 14 11.16 -18.80 -23.46
C ILE A 14 11.86 -18.58 -22.11
N CYS A 15 13.03 -19.19 -21.90
CA CYS A 15 13.81 -19.00 -20.68
C CYS A 15 14.18 -17.52 -20.45
N ALA A 16 14.55 -16.78 -21.51
CA ALA A 16 14.86 -15.36 -21.42
C ALA A 16 13.64 -14.52 -21.03
N LEU A 17 12.47 -14.81 -21.59
CA LEU A 17 11.21 -14.13 -21.24
C LEU A 17 10.77 -14.41 -19.80
N ILE A 18 10.90 -15.67 -19.35
CA ILE A 18 10.61 -16.03 -17.95
C ILE A 18 11.58 -15.31 -17.01
N ALA A 19 12.87 -15.27 -17.33
CA ALA A 19 13.87 -14.58 -16.51
C ALA A 19 13.65 -13.06 -16.48
N ALA A 20 13.22 -12.46 -17.60
CA ALA A 20 12.87 -11.04 -17.67
C ALA A 20 11.61 -10.73 -16.86
N GLY A 21 10.57 -11.55 -17.00
CA GLY A 21 9.34 -11.45 -16.21
C GLY A 21 9.59 -11.61 -14.70
N PHE A 22 10.42 -12.58 -14.31
CA PHE A 22 10.81 -12.80 -12.92
C PHE A 22 11.63 -11.63 -12.36
N ARG A 23 12.56 -11.06 -13.14
CA ARG A 23 13.30 -9.85 -12.75
C ARG A 23 12.39 -8.63 -12.59
N TYR A 24 11.49 -8.41 -13.53
CA TYR A 24 10.50 -7.33 -13.46
C TYR A 24 9.57 -7.48 -12.25
N TYR A 25 9.08 -8.69 -12.00
CA TYR A 25 8.23 -9.01 -10.85
C TYR A 25 8.98 -8.82 -9.53
N LYS A 26 10.23 -9.30 -9.44
CA LYS A 26 11.09 -9.12 -8.25
C LYS A 26 11.38 -7.65 -7.98
N HIS A 27 11.75 -6.88 -9.01
CA HIS A 27 12.01 -5.44 -8.88
C HIS A 27 10.77 -4.67 -8.39
N SER A 28 9.59 -5.00 -8.91
CA SER A 28 8.32 -4.44 -8.45
C SER A 28 8.00 -4.75 -6.98
N ARG A 29 8.56 -5.84 -6.44
CA ARG A 29 8.35 -6.26 -5.05
C ARG A 29 9.34 -5.60 -4.07
N GLU A 30 10.51 -5.21 -4.57
CA GLU A 30 11.64 -4.70 -3.78
C GLU A 30 11.44 -3.24 -3.33
N TYR A 31 10.47 -2.51 -3.90
CA TYR A 31 10.10 -1.15 -3.46
C TYR A 31 8.99 -1.07 -2.40
N LYS A 32 8.52 -2.21 -1.86
CA LYS A 32 7.66 -2.17 -0.67
C LYS A 32 8.52 -1.87 0.54
N GLN A 33 8.68 -0.58 0.84
CA GLN A 33 9.28 -0.08 2.07
C GLN A 33 8.65 -0.79 3.29
N PRO A 34 9.40 -0.98 4.39
CA PRO A 34 8.83 -1.53 5.61
C PRO A 34 7.64 -0.65 6.06
N ILE A 35 6.48 -1.27 6.24
CA ILE A 35 5.31 -0.59 6.79
C ILE A 35 5.26 -0.89 8.28
N VAL A 36 5.28 0.15 9.11
CA VAL A 36 5.05 0.04 10.55
C VAL A 36 3.57 0.27 10.82
N VAL A 37 2.98 -0.56 11.68
CA VAL A 37 1.55 -0.52 12.00
C VAL A 37 1.34 -0.05 13.43
N TYR A 38 0.50 0.97 13.62
CA TYR A 38 0.10 1.48 14.92
C TYR A 38 -1.41 1.36 15.11
N ASP A 39 -1.83 0.85 16.26
CA ASP A 39 -3.23 0.69 16.63
C ASP A 39 -3.62 1.72 17.72
N LEU A 40 -4.60 2.56 17.43
CA LEU A 40 -5.23 3.48 18.38
C LEU A 40 -6.62 2.96 18.72
N THR A 41 -6.90 2.68 19.99
CA THR A 41 -8.21 2.16 20.44
C THR A 41 -8.79 3.06 21.51
N TRP A 42 -10.08 3.41 21.42
CA TRP A 42 -10.77 4.26 22.40
C TRP A 42 -12.27 3.96 22.49
N PRO A 43 -12.90 4.20 23.64
CA PRO A 43 -14.36 4.15 23.77
C PRO A 43 -15.01 5.42 23.19
N ASP A 44 -16.13 5.25 22.50
CA ASP A 44 -17.04 6.31 22.16
C ASP A 44 -17.95 6.63 23.35
N LYS A 45 -18.12 7.92 23.65
CA LYS A 45 -18.96 8.39 24.77
C LYS A 45 -20.37 8.81 24.32
N GLY A 46 -20.68 8.65 23.03
CA GLY A 46 -21.87 9.24 22.40
C GLY A 46 -23.21 8.49 22.54
N GLY A 47 -23.32 7.34 23.22
CA GLY A 47 -24.59 6.60 23.28
C GLY A 47 -24.71 5.56 24.39
N ASN A 48 -25.94 5.02 24.53
CA ASN A 48 -26.30 4.03 25.55
C ASN A 48 -25.51 2.71 25.46
N ASN A 49 -24.93 2.41 24.30
CA ASN A 49 -24.05 1.26 24.10
C ASN A 49 -22.61 1.72 23.99
N GLN A 50 -21.74 1.14 24.83
CA GLN A 50 -20.32 1.47 24.92
C GLN A 50 -19.58 0.97 23.66
N THR A 51 -19.59 1.79 22.61
CA THR A 51 -18.92 1.46 21.35
C THR A 51 -17.41 1.64 21.52
N LEU A 52 -16.62 0.68 21.07
CA LEU A 52 -15.16 0.77 21.03
C LEU A 52 -14.70 0.99 19.59
N ASN A 53 -13.98 2.08 19.38
CA ASN A 53 -13.36 2.42 18.10
C ASN A 53 -11.90 1.95 18.07
N ARG A 54 -11.42 1.56 16.90
CA ARG A 54 -10.01 1.28 16.65
C ARG A 54 -9.61 1.84 15.30
N TRP A 55 -8.56 2.64 15.25
CA TRP A 55 -7.91 3.02 14.00
C TRP A 55 -6.55 2.34 13.90
N ARG A 56 -6.24 1.84 12.70
CA ARG A 56 -4.97 1.22 12.37
C ARG A 56 -4.26 2.06 11.32
N TYR A 57 -3.08 2.56 11.65
CA TYR A 57 -2.27 3.40 10.79
C TYR A 57 -1.13 2.59 10.20
N PHE A 58 -0.99 2.63 8.88
CA PHE A 58 0.06 1.95 8.13
C PHE A 58 1.07 3.01 7.68
N ILE A 59 2.18 3.12 8.42
CA ILE A 59 3.18 4.17 8.28
C ILE A 59 4.36 3.66 7.44
N ASP A 60 4.73 4.44 6.43
CA ASP A 60 5.98 4.25 5.69
C ASP A 60 7.17 4.48 6.62
N SER A 61 8.01 3.47 6.84
CA SER A 61 9.11 3.56 7.81
C SER A 61 10.18 4.58 7.43
N LYS A 62 10.25 4.99 6.15
CA LYS A 62 11.26 5.92 5.64
C LYS A 62 10.77 7.37 5.73
N SER A 63 9.54 7.63 5.28
CA SER A 63 8.99 9.00 5.32
C SER A 63 8.28 9.33 6.63
N HIS A 64 7.97 8.32 7.45
CA HIS A 64 7.12 8.43 8.64
C HIS A 64 5.70 8.95 8.33
N LEU A 65 5.28 8.86 7.06
CA LEU A 65 3.96 9.29 6.63
C LEU A 65 2.98 8.12 6.51
N PRO A 66 1.71 8.28 6.93
CA PRO A 66 0.70 7.26 6.75
C PRO A 66 0.35 7.05 5.29
N ARG A 67 0.36 5.80 4.83
CA ARG A 67 -0.06 5.41 3.46
C ARG A 67 -1.47 4.86 3.43
N LYS A 68 -1.93 4.28 4.55
CA LYS A 68 -3.27 3.73 4.71
C LYS A 68 -3.73 3.91 6.15
N ILE A 69 -5.03 4.16 6.32
CA ILE A 69 -5.71 4.14 7.62
C ILE A 69 -6.91 3.23 7.49
N GLU A 70 -7.09 2.31 8.44
CA GLU A 70 -8.29 1.49 8.56
C GLU A 70 -9.01 1.85 9.85
N LYS A 71 -10.32 2.12 9.76
CA LYS A 71 -11.16 2.47 10.90
C LYS A 71 -12.12 1.33 11.20
N TYR A 72 -12.14 0.91 12.45
CA TYR A 72 -12.98 -0.18 12.95
C TYR A 72 -13.83 0.30 14.11
N SER A 73 -14.97 -0.34 14.31
CA SER A 73 -15.74 -0.21 15.53
C SER A 73 -16.39 -1.52 15.94
N LYS A 74 -16.68 -1.66 17.23
CA LYS A 74 -17.50 -2.74 17.79
C LYS A 74 -18.40 -2.19 18.89
N THR A 75 -19.58 -2.78 19.07
CA THR A 75 -20.59 -2.33 20.04
C THR A 75 -20.56 -3.09 21.35
N ASN A 76 -20.04 -4.32 21.35
CA ASN A 76 -19.93 -5.17 22.54
C ASN A 76 -18.48 -5.64 22.73
N ALA A 77 -18.04 -5.77 23.98
CA ALA A 77 -16.68 -6.23 24.30
C ALA A 77 -16.37 -7.62 23.69
N ASP A 78 -17.36 -8.50 23.65
CA ASP A 78 -17.25 -9.89 23.18
C ASP A 78 -17.39 -10.05 21.66
N THR A 79 -17.59 -8.95 20.93
CA THR A 79 -17.69 -8.96 19.47
C THR A 79 -16.37 -8.57 18.82
N ASP A 80 -16.15 -9.05 17.59
CA ASP A 80 -15.02 -8.64 16.77
C ASP A 80 -15.16 -7.21 16.26
N TYR A 81 -14.01 -6.59 15.96
CA TYR A 81 -13.97 -5.29 15.31
C TYR A 81 -14.43 -5.39 13.86
N ILE A 82 -15.40 -4.56 13.47
CA ILE A 82 -15.90 -4.47 12.10
C ILE A 82 -15.21 -3.30 11.41
N LEU A 83 -14.58 -3.55 10.25
CA LEU A 83 -14.00 -2.50 9.41
C LEU A 83 -15.13 -1.61 8.88
N LYS A 84 -15.03 -0.31 9.12
CA LYS A 84 -15.99 0.70 8.69
C LYS A 84 -15.50 1.50 7.50
N GLU A 85 -14.21 1.84 7.49
CA GLU A 85 -13.64 2.71 6.47
C GLU A 85 -12.17 2.39 6.23
N THR A 86 -11.74 2.50 4.98
CA THR A 86 -10.33 2.45 4.58
C THR A 86 -9.99 3.71 3.82
N LEU A 87 -8.97 4.43 4.27
CA LEU A 87 -8.43 5.61 3.62
C LEU A 87 -7.06 5.27 3.03
N ILE A 88 -6.90 5.49 1.72
CA ILE A 88 -5.60 5.40 1.04
C ILE A 88 -5.07 6.81 0.85
N ILE A 89 -3.85 7.06 1.31
CA ILE A 89 -3.25 8.39 1.32
C ILE A 89 -2.13 8.44 0.28
N THR A 90 -2.32 9.31 -0.70
CA THR A 90 -1.30 9.65 -1.70
C THR A 90 -0.70 11.01 -1.34
N TYR A 91 0.61 11.11 -1.52
CA TYR A 91 1.34 12.36 -1.35
C TYR A 91 1.87 12.81 -2.71
N PRO A 92 1.78 14.11 -3.02
CA PRO A 92 2.40 14.66 -4.22
C PRO A 92 3.92 14.48 -4.16
N THR A 93 4.51 14.32 -5.32
CA THR A 93 5.96 14.37 -5.53
C THR A 93 6.50 15.79 -5.36
N ASP A 94 7.81 15.93 -5.18
CA ASP A 94 8.45 17.25 -5.08
C ASP A 94 8.19 18.12 -6.32
N GLU A 95 8.11 17.51 -7.50
CA GLU A 95 7.77 18.20 -8.75
C GLU A 95 6.32 18.71 -8.76
N GLU A 96 5.37 17.87 -8.32
CA GLU A 96 3.96 18.24 -8.19
C GLU A 96 3.79 19.35 -7.15
N MET A 97 4.50 19.27 -6.02
CA MET A 97 4.53 20.31 -5.00
C MET A 97 5.07 21.63 -5.55
N SER A 98 6.18 21.60 -6.32
CA SER A 98 6.75 22.80 -6.95
C SER A 98 5.77 23.48 -7.92
N LYS A 99 5.02 22.69 -8.70
CA LYS A 99 3.96 23.21 -9.59
C LYS A 99 2.82 23.85 -8.80
N LEU A 100 2.38 23.23 -7.69
CA LEU A 100 1.33 23.78 -6.83
C LEU A 100 1.72 25.15 -6.25
N PHE A 101 2.94 25.31 -5.73
CA PHE A 101 3.38 26.58 -5.15
C PHE A 101 3.60 27.70 -6.18
N LYS A 102 4.11 27.38 -7.37
CA LYS A 102 4.27 28.38 -8.44
C LYS A 102 2.93 28.90 -8.96
N GLY A 103 1.92 28.04 -9.04
CA GLY A 103 0.56 28.45 -9.39
C GLY A 103 -0.11 29.37 -8.36
N LEU A 104 0.28 29.27 -7.09
CA LEU A 104 -0.25 30.08 -5.99
C LEU A 104 0.44 31.45 -5.86
N SER A 105 1.70 31.58 -6.26
CA SER A 105 2.46 32.85 -6.22
C SER A 105 2.14 33.81 -7.37
N SER A 106 1.32 33.38 -8.34
CA SER A 106 0.98 34.14 -9.55
C SER A 106 -0.37 34.86 -9.47
N LYS A 107 -0.98 34.97 -8.28
CA LYS A 107 -2.30 35.58 -8.08
C LYS A 107 -2.26 36.71 -7.08
#